data_AF-A0A1C5Y612-F1
#
_entry.id   AF-A0A1C5Y612-F1
#
_cell.length_a   1.000
_cell.length_b   1.000
_cell.length_c   1.000
_cell.angle_alpha   90.00
_cell.angle_beta   90.00
_cell.angle_gamma   90.00
#
_symmetry.space_group_name_H-M   'P 1'
#
loop_
_entity.id
_entity.type
_entity.pdbx_description
1 polymer ?
#
loop_
_entity_poly.entity_id
_entity_poly.type
_entity_poly.pdbx_seq_one_letter_code
_entity_poly.pdbx_strand_id
1 'polypeptide(L)' 'MKEYLALCLQGESTIMKRKEMLSRKQEMLRESIRELENSIDYIDWKQNFYDEVLSGKRPYVSNLICLKEETD' A
#
# COMPACT_ATOMS: atom_id res chain seq x y z
N MET A 1 3.67 21.58 2.13
CA MET A 1 2.91 22.55 1.30
C MET A 1 2.94 23.97 1.85
N LYS A 2 2.78 24.19 3.16
CA LYS A 2 2.91 25.54 3.75
C LYS A 2 4.26 26.20 3.42
N GLU A 3 5.35 25.45 3.55
CA GLU A 3 6.70 25.90 3.17
C GLU A 3 6.83 26.21 1.66
N TYR A 4 6.24 25.39 0.79
CA TYR A 4 6.16 25.67 -0.64
C TYR A 4 5.48 27.02 -0.93
N LEU A 5 4.36 27.32 -0.23
CA LEU A 5 3.66 28.60 -0.37
C LEU A 5 4.53 29.77 0.12
N ALA A 6 5.25 29.59 1.22
CA ALA A 6 6.20 30.60 1.72
C ALA A 6 7.32 30.88 0.70
N LEU A 7 7.80 29.85 -0.01
CA LEU A 7 8.77 30.03 -1.10
C LEU A 7 8.14 30.76 -2.30
N CYS A 8 6.87 30.51 -2.63
CA CYS A 8 6.20 31.22 -3.71
C CYS A 8 6.12 32.73 -3.45
N LEU A 9 5.89 33.15 -2.19
CA LEU A 9 5.85 34.56 -1.80
C LEU A 9 7.19 35.28 -1.98
N GLN A 10 8.31 34.55 -2.02
CA GLN A 10 9.66 35.10 -2.25
C GLN A 10 9.98 35.30 -3.74
N GLY A 11 9.08 34.92 -4.65
CA GLY A 11 9.22 35.15 -6.09
C GLY A 11 10.17 34.18 -6.80
N GLU A 12 10.67 34.60 -7.96
CA GLU A 12 11.38 33.74 -8.91
C GLU A 12 12.70 33.15 -8.38
N SER A 13 13.34 33.84 -7.44
CA SER A 13 14.60 33.39 -6.82
C SER A 13 14.50 32.01 -6.15
N THR A 14 13.30 31.55 -5.81
CA THR A 14 13.07 30.25 -5.15
C THR A 14 12.58 29.14 -6.07
N ILE A 15 12.47 29.37 -7.39
CA ILE A 15 11.91 28.37 -8.34
C ILE A 15 12.64 27.02 -8.22
N MET A 16 13.97 27.03 -8.14
CA MET A 16 14.76 25.79 -8.04
C MET A 16 14.43 24.99 -6.78
N LYS A 17 14.34 25.67 -5.62
CA LYS A 17 13.96 25.04 -4.34
C LYS A 17 12.54 24.49 -4.38
N ARG A 18 11.61 25.23 -4.99
CA ARG A 18 10.22 24.80 -5.18
C ARG A 18 10.11 23.55 -6.05
N LYS A 19 10.87 23.48 -7.16
CA LYS A 19 10.92 22.28 -8.00
C LYS A 19 11.43 21.07 -7.24
N GLU A 20 12.52 21.21 -6.50
CA GLU A 20 13.08 20.12 -5.69
C GLU A 20 12.08 19.61 -4.65
N MET A 21 11.41 20.52 -3.94
CA MET A 21 10.40 20.15 -2.95
C MET A 21 9.24 19.37 -3.57
N LEU A 22 8.77 19.79 -4.74
CA LEU A 22 7.70 19.10 -5.46
C LEU A 22 8.14 17.73 -5.97
N SER A 23 9.37 17.60 -6.48
CA SER A 23 9.93 16.31 -6.90
C SER A 23 9.99 15.31 -5.75
N ARG A 24 10.51 15.72 -4.59
CA ARG A 24 10.56 14.85 -3.39
C ARG A 24 9.16 14.43 -2.95
N LYS A 25 8.21 15.37 -2.92
CA LYS A 25 6.81 15.04 -2.57
C LYS A 25 6.19 14.08 -3.58
N GLN A 26 6.47 14.24 -4.87
CA GLN A 26 5.99 13.35 -5.91
C GLN A 26 6.56 11.94 -5.75
N GLU A 27 7.84 11.82 -5.41
CA GLU A 27 8.49 10.53 -5.14
C GLU A 27 7.85 9.81 -3.96
N MET A 28 7.65 10.51 -2.83
CA MET A 28 6.97 9.94 -1.67
C MET A 28 5.55 9.47 -2.00
N LEU A 29 4.79 10.24 -2.77
CA LEU A 29 3.44 9.84 -3.17
C LEU A 29 3.44 8.59 -4.06
N ARG A 30 4.42 8.47 -4.97
CA ARG A 30 4.59 7.26 -5.80
C ARG A 30 5.01 6.04 -4.99
N GLU A 31 5.73 6.23 -3.89
CA GLU A 31 6.05 5.15 -2.96
C GLU A 31 4.79 4.69 -2.20
N SER A 32 4.00 5.62 -1.66
CA SER A 32 2.73 5.28 -1.02
C SER A 32 1.75 4.58 -1.97
N ILE A 33 1.70 4.98 -3.25
CA ILE A 33 0.89 4.27 -4.26
C ILE A 33 1.34 2.82 -4.40
N ARG A 34 2.66 2.58 -4.52
CA ARG A 34 3.20 1.21 -4.60
C ARG A 34 2.88 0.37 -3.38
N GLU A 35 2.93 0.95 -2.17
CA GLU A 35 2.54 0.25 -0.95
C GLU A 35 1.05 -0.13 -0.94
N LEU A 36 0.19 0.77 -1.42
CA LEU A 36 -1.25 0.51 -1.56
C LEU A 36 -1.52 -0.57 -2.61
N GLU A 37 -0.85 -0.51 -3.76
CA GLU A 37 -0.95 -1.53 -4.81
C GLU A 37 -0.54 -2.92 -4.29
N ASN A 38 0.60 -3.02 -3.59
CA ASN A 38 1.03 -4.28 -2.97
C ASN A 38 0.01 -4.80 -1.93
N SER A 39 -0.65 -3.89 -1.20
CA SER A 39 -1.67 -4.26 -0.22
C SER A 39 -2.93 -4.79 -0.91
N ILE A 40 -3.32 -4.19 -2.04
CA ILE A 40 -4.43 -4.64 -2.87
C ILE A 40 -4.12 -6.02 -3.46
N ASP A 41 -2.93 -6.23 -4.02
CA ASP A 41 -2.50 -7.52 -4.57
C ASP A 41 -2.57 -8.65 -3.53
N TYR A 42 -2.16 -8.36 -2.28
CA TYR A 42 -2.29 -9.31 -1.18
C TYR A 42 -3.75 -9.63 -0.85
N ILE A 43 -4.62 -8.61 -0.84
CA ILE A 43 -6.06 -8.79 -0.61
C ILE A 43 -6.66 -9.65 -1.72
N ASP A 44 -6.38 -9.35 -2.98
CA ASP A 44 -6.90 -10.08 -4.13
C ASP A 44 -6.46 -11.55 -4.11
N TRP A 45 -5.19 -11.79 -3.80
CA TRP A 45 -4.68 -13.15 -3.61
C TRP A 45 -5.44 -13.89 -2.49
N LYS A 46 -5.73 -13.22 -1.36
CA LYS A 46 -6.50 -13.82 -0.25
C LYS A 46 -7.96 -14.06 -0.63
N GLN A 47 -8.60 -13.14 -1.34
CA GLN A 47 -9.98 -13.33 -1.82
C GLN A 47 -10.06 -14.55 -2.73
N ASN A 48 -9.18 -14.66 -3.74
CA ASN A 48 -9.14 -15.83 -4.62
C ASN A 48 -8.88 -17.13 -3.85
N PHE A 49 -7.98 -17.12 -2.85
CA PHE A 49 -7.79 -18.28 -1.98
C PHE A 49 -9.10 -18.70 -1.31
N TYR A 50 -9.85 -17.76 -0.74
CA TYR A 50 -11.11 -18.07 -0.08
C TYR A 50 -12.18 -18.55 -1.08
N ASP A 51 -12.25 -17.97 -2.28
CA ASP A 51 -13.15 -18.45 -3.34
C ASP A 51 -12.85 -19.90 -3.75
N GLU A 52 -11.57 -20.26 -3.87
CA GLU A 52 -11.15 -21.65 -4.13
C GLU A 52 -11.51 -22.59 -2.98
N VAL A 53 -11.40 -22.13 -1.73
CA VAL A 53 -11.81 -22.91 -0.54
C VAL A 53 -13.32 -23.13 -0.53
N LEU A 54 -14.10 -22.06 -0.73
CA LEU A 54 -15.56 -22.10 -0.70
C LEU A 54 -16.14 -22.91 -1.87
N SER A 55 -15.46 -22.91 -3.02
CA SER A 55 -15.83 -23.75 -4.17
C SER A 55 -15.37 -25.21 -4.04
N GLY A 56 -14.66 -25.57 -2.96
CA GLY A 56 -14.16 -26.92 -2.72
C GLY A 56 -12.97 -27.32 -3.62
N LYS A 57 -12.41 -26.39 -4.40
CA LYS A 57 -11.23 -26.64 -5.26
C LYS A 57 -9.97 -26.91 -4.45
N ARG A 58 -9.90 -26.39 -3.22
CA ARG A 58 -8.79 -26.61 -2.29
C ARG A 58 -9.26 -26.63 -0.84
N PRO A 59 -8.57 -27.33 0.07
CA PRO A 59 -8.88 -27.29 1.49
C PRO A 59 -8.44 -25.97 2.14
N TYR A 60 -9.11 -25.60 3.23
CA TYR A 60 -8.66 -24.52 4.09
C TYR A 60 -7.45 -24.97 4.92
N VAL A 61 -6.40 -24.16 4.90
CA VAL A 61 -5.20 -24.36 5.73
C VAL A 61 -4.80 -23.04 6.37
N SER A 62 -4.45 -23.09 7.66
CA SER A 62 -3.97 -21.93 8.41
C SER A 62 -2.78 -22.31 9.26
N ASN A 63 -1.67 -21.61 9.06
CA ASN A 63 -0.46 -21.78 9.86
C ASN A 63 -0.63 -21.33 11.31
N LEU A 64 -1.76 -20.66 11.63
CA LEU A 64 -2.07 -20.15 12.98
C LEU A 64 -3.05 -21.05 13.73
N ILE A 65 -3.76 -21.96 13.05
CA ILE A 65 -4.73 -22.85 13.68
C ILE A 65 -4.13 -24.24 13.69
N CYS A 66 -3.72 -24.70 14.87
CA CYS A 66 -3.43 -26.10 15.09
C CYS A 66 -4.78 -26.79 15.35
N LEU A 67 -5.27 -27.57 14.38
CA LEU A 67 -6.46 -28.41 14.57
C LEU A 67 -6.10 -29.47 15.62
N LYS A 68 -6.41 -29.23 16.89
CA LYS A 68 -6.55 -30.33 17.84
C LYS A 68 -7.83 -31.07 17.44
N GLU A 69 -7.67 -32.28 16.94
CA GLU A 69 -8.76 -33.23 16.86
C GLU A 69 -9.25 -33.48 18.30
N GLU A 70 -10.43 -32.96 18.63
CA GLU A 70 -11.20 -33.48 19.76
C GLU A 70 -11.72 -34.84 19.32
N THR A 71 -10.98 -35.90 19.68
CA THR A 71 -11.49 -37.26 19.68
C THR A 71 -12.37 -37.44 20.92
N ASP A 72 -13.69 -37.57 20.70
CA ASP A 72 -14.64 -38.15 21.66
C ASP A 72 -14.39 -39.66 21.88
#